data_AF-A0A7H0YGP2-F1
#
_entry.id   AF-A0A7H0YGP2-F1
#
_cell.length_a   1.000
_cell.length_b   1.000
_cell.length_c   1.000
_cell.angle_alpha   90.00
_cell.angle_beta   90.00
_cell.angle_gamma   90.00
#
_symmetry.space_group_name_H-M   'P 1'
#
loop_
_entity.id
_entity.type
_entity.pdbx_description
1 polymer ?
#
loop_
_entity_poly.entity_id
_entity_poly.type
_entity_poly.pdbx_seq_one_letter_code
_entity_poly.pdbx_strand_id
1 'polypeptide(L)'
;MDLNEGFDNSNEASIEPLSLTSEEATSQATVTAIDHDANFSPSTLQFLKANTGLDGEQWDNIMKLVNKPEQDSLKWTEFYGYAEDIGDNRGYTIGIFGATTGGSNDTGPDGPDLFKAFDAASGASNPSIAGGLTRAGLKGKMSGSILKLSDSDSVIKKKINALQNNEAWREAMWRTFYDTYIEYSVQQAQKRGFNTALTIGSFVDTALNQGATGDSGSLEGILSRSGSSTNEKKFMTSFYAKRTLVVDTNDYNQPPNGKNRVKQWSSLLASGETDLKNADAAVIKATNWELQ
;
A
#
# COMPACT_ATOMS: atom_id res chain seq x y z
N MET A 1 -16.67 29.66 -89.65
CA MET A 1 -15.35 30.08 -89.13
C MET A 1 -15.49 30.11 -87.63
N ASP A 2 -15.15 28.97 -87.00
CA ASP A 2 -14.34 28.81 -85.79
C ASP A 2 -14.51 29.83 -84.65
N LEU A 3 -14.80 29.49 -83.39
CA LEU A 3 -14.64 28.24 -82.62
C LEU A 3 -15.50 28.29 -81.33
N ASN A 4 -15.93 27.09 -80.90
CA ASN A 4 -16.15 26.57 -79.52
C ASN A 4 -16.88 27.42 -78.46
N GLU A 5 -18.06 26.97 -77.99
CA GLU A 5 -18.30 26.11 -76.80
C GLU A 5 -18.07 26.89 -75.48
N GLY A 6 -18.97 26.96 -74.51
CA GLY A 6 -20.27 26.33 -74.24
C GLY A 6 -20.78 26.84 -72.88
N PHE A 7 -22.08 26.66 -72.64
CA PHE A 7 -22.87 26.59 -71.39
C PHE A 7 -22.16 26.86 -70.03
N ASP A 8 -22.76 27.56 -69.06
CA ASP A 8 -23.98 27.10 -68.37
C ASP A 8 -24.61 28.13 -67.37
N ASN A 9 -25.92 27.97 -67.16
CA ASN A 9 -26.86 28.27 -66.04
C ASN A 9 -26.52 29.30 -64.94
N SER A 10 -27.32 30.38 -64.78
CA SER A 10 -28.59 30.51 -64.00
C SER A 10 -28.41 30.42 -62.46
N ASN A 11 -28.41 31.57 -61.76
CA ASN A 11 -29.53 32.19 -61.02
C ASN A 11 -30.11 31.27 -59.92
N GLU A 12 -30.31 31.63 -58.65
CA GLU A 12 -30.38 32.94 -57.98
C GLU A 12 -30.55 32.71 -56.45
N ALA A 13 -30.45 33.80 -55.69
CA ALA A 13 -30.99 34.06 -54.35
C ALA A 13 -30.13 33.74 -53.11
N SER A 14 -29.55 34.83 -52.60
CA SER A 14 -28.84 35.02 -51.33
C SER A 14 -29.79 35.08 -50.12
N ILE A 15 -29.47 34.33 -49.06
CA ILE A 15 -29.80 34.66 -47.66
C ILE A 15 -28.64 34.13 -46.79
N GLU A 16 -27.96 35.03 -46.08
CA GLU A 16 -26.86 34.69 -45.15
C GLU A 16 -27.34 33.85 -43.95
N PRO A 17 -26.44 33.04 -43.37
CA PRO A 17 -26.38 32.94 -41.93
C PRO A 17 -24.98 33.18 -41.34
N LEU A 18 -25.00 34.03 -40.31
CA LEU A 18 -24.07 34.20 -39.19
C LEU A 18 -22.85 33.25 -39.12
N SER A 19 -21.67 33.88 -39.19
CA SER A 19 -20.40 33.33 -38.71
C SER A 19 -20.43 33.14 -37.18
N LEU A 20 -20.59 31.90 -36.74
CA LEU A 20 -20.24 31.47 -35.38
C LEU A 20 -18.85 30.81 -35.43
N THR A 21 -17.82 31.60 -35.11
CA THR A 21 -16.51 31.08 -34.72
C THR A 21 -16.62 30.51 -33.31
N SER A 22 -16.66 29.18 -33.18
CA SER A 22 -16.42 28.49 -31.92
C SER A 22 -15.29 27.50 -32.11
N GLU A 23 -14.05 28.01 -32.05
CA GLU A 23 -12.93 27.20 -31.61
C GLU A 23 -13.14 26.92 -30.12
N GLU A 24 -13.89 25.86 -29.80
CA GLU A 24 -13.76 25.21 -28.51
C GLU A 24 -12.43 24.48 -28.49
N ALA A 25 -11.39 25.22 -28.11
CA ALA A 25 -10.15 24.65 -27.61
C ALA A 25 -10.50 23.83 -26.37
N THR A 26 -10.69 22.52 -26.57
CA THR A 26 -10.72 21.56 -25.48
C THR A 26 -9.35 21.58 -24.83
N SER A 27 -9.24 22.34 -23.73
CA SER A 27 -8.18 22.21 -22.75
C SER A 27 -8.25 20.80 -22.18
N GLN A 28 -7.64 19.83 -22.87
CA GLN A 28 -7.15 18.61 -22.23
C GLN A 28 -6.09 19.07 -21.24
N ALA A 29 -6.49 19.20 -19.98
CA ALA A 29 -5.54 19.24 -18.89
C ALA A 29 -4.66 18.00 -19.06
N THR A 30 -3.39 18.22 -19.41
CA THR A 30 -2.38 17.17 -19.38
C THR A 30 -2.30 16.73 -17.92
N VAL A 31 -2.98 15.63 -17.60
CA VAL A 31 -2.79 14.94 -16.32
C VAL A 31 -1.34 14.49 -16.36
N THR A 32 -0.47 15.20 -15.63
CA THR A 32 0.91 14.77 -15.45
C THR A 32 0.84 13.35 -14.89
N ALA A 33 1.35 12.38 -15.65
CA ALA A 33 1.40 11.00 -15.21
C ALA A 33 2.14 10.95 -13.86
N ILE A 34 1.55 10.28 -12.88
CA ILE A 34 2.16 10.11 -11.57
C ILE A 34 3.36 9.18 -11.75
N ASP A 35 4.54 9.64 -11.34
CA ASP A 35 5.73 8.80 -11.27
C ASP A 35 5.67 7.98 -9.98
N HIS A 36 5.08 6.78 -10.07
CA HIS A 36 4.94 5.88 -8.93
C HIS A 36 6.28 5.34 -8.44
N ASP A 37 7.26 5.16 -9.34
CA ASP A 37 8.57 4.61 -9.00
C ASP A 37 9.34 5.58 -8.08
N ALA A 38 9.09 6.89 -8.18
CA ALA A 38 9.69 7.91 -7.32
C ALA A 38 9.36 7.76 -5.83
N ASN A 39 8.34 6.98 -5.46
CA ASN A 39 7.99 6.71 -4.06
C ASN A 39 8.87 5.64 -3.40
N PHE A 40 9.74 4.98 -4.18
CA PHE A 40 10.65 3.93 -3.72
C PHE A 40 12.10 4.34 -3.97
N SER A 41 13.03 3.83 -3.15
CA SER A 41 14.44 3.85 -3.56
C SER A 41 14.64 2.85 -4.72
N PRO A 42 15.64 3.06 -5.58
CA PRO A 42 15.95 2.10 -6.64
C PRO A 42 16.23 0.68 -6.11
N SER A 43 16.89 0.56 -4.95
CA SER A 43 17.17 -0.73 -4.31
C SER A 43 15.89 -1.43 -3.83
N THR A 44 14.97 -0.70 -3.20
CA THR A 44 13.67 -1.22 -2.78
C THR A 44 12.84 -1.66 -3.98
N LEU A 45 12.76 -0.84 -5.03
CA LEU A 45 11.97 -1.17 -6.22
C LEU A 45 12.49 -2.44 -6.90
N GLN A 46 13.82 -2.54 -7.06
CA GLN A 46 14.45 -3.74 -7.61
C GLN A 46 14.17 -4.97 -6.74
N PHE A 47 14.29 -4.83 -5.42
CA PHE A 47 14.02 -5.90 -4.47
C PHE A 47 12.57 -6.39 -4.53
N LEU A 48 11.60 -5.48 -4.48
CA LEU A 48 10.18 -5.81 -4.57
C LEU A 48 9.86 -6.50 -5.89
N LYS A 49 10.32 -5.94 -7.02
CA LYS A 49 10.11 -6.54 -8.34
C LYS A 49 10.70 -7.94 -8.45
N ALA A 50 11.91 -8.15 -7.93
CA ALA A 50 12.57 -9.45 -7.99
C ALA A 50 11.85 -10.52 -7.13
N ASN A 51 11.30 -10.13 -5.99
CA ASN A 51 10.74 -11.08 -5.02
C ASN A 51 9.23 -11.25 -5.11
N THR A 52 8.51 -10.31 -5.73
CA THR A 52 7.04 -10.33 -5.78
C THR A 52 6.52 -10.31 -7.21
N GLY A 53 7.36 -9.97 -8.20
CA GLY A 53 6.98 -9.82 -9.59
C GLY A 53 6.18 -8.55 -9.90
N LEU A 54 5.98 -7.66 -8.92
CA LEU A 54 5.20 -6.43 -9.07
C LEU A 54 6.11 -5.21 -9.25
N ASP A 55 5.67 -4.24 -10.06
CA ASP A 55 6.40 -2.98 -10.28
C ASP A 55 5.99 -1.88 -9.27
N GLY A 56 6.57 -0.69 -9.44
CA GLY A 56 6.40 0.41 -8.50
C GLY A 56 5.00 1.00 -8.51
N GLU A 57 4.33 1.06 -9.66
CA GLU A 57 2.93 1.47 -9.74
C GLU A 57 2.02 0.53 -8.94
N GLN A 58 2.22 -0.77 -9.09
CA GLN A 58 1.44 -1.78 -8.38
C GLN A 58 1.65 -1.68 -6.87
N TRP A 59 2.91 -1.58 -6.43
CA TRP A 59 3.21 -1.43 -5.00
C TRP A 59 2.75 -0.08 -4.44
N ASP A 60 2.86 1.01 -5.19
CA ASP A 60 2.36 2.31 -4.76
C ASP A 60 0.85 2.27 -4.53
N ASN A 61 0.10 1.67 -5.46
CA ASN A 61 -1.34 1.51 -5.34
C ASN A 61 -1.74 0.57 -4.19
N ILE A 62 -0.99 -0.51 -3.95
CA ILE A 62 -1.17 -1.37 -2.77
C ILE A 62 -0.96 -0.55 -1.49
N MET A 63 0.10 0.25 -1.40
CA MET A 63 0.39 1.04 -0.22
C MET A 63 -0.62 2.15 0.03
N LYS A 64 -1.17 2.80 -1.02
CA LYS A 64 -2.31 3.72 -0.88
C LYS A 64 -3.51 3.04 -0.24
N LEU A 65 -3.86 1.83 -0.68
CA LEU A 65 -4.99 1.05 -0.17
C LEU A 65 -4.78 0.58 1.28
N VAL A 66 -3.55 0.19 1.61
CA VAL A 66 -3.12 -0.19 2.97
C VAL A 66 -3.13 1.01 3.91
N ASN A 67 -2.66 2.17 3.47
CA ASN A 67 -2.49 3.34 4.34
C ASN A 67 -3.81 4.08 4.64
N LYS A 68 -4.81 3.99 3.75
CA LYS A 68 -6.14 4.58 3.98
C LYS A 68 -6.76 4.18 5.34
N PRO A 69 -6.91 2.88 5.68
CA PRO A 69 -7.48 2.47 6.95
C PRO A 69 -6.58 2.72 8.16
N GLU A 70 -5.26 2.90 7.97
CA GLU A 70 -4.32 3.13 9.06
C GLU A 70 -4.19 4.61 9.44
N GLN A 71 -4.29 5.51 8.46
CA GLN A 71 -3.89 6.93 8.60
C GLN A 71 -4.87 7.91 7.95
N ASP A 72 -6.02 7.44 7.47
CA ASP A 72 -7.00 8.22 6.70
C ASP A 72 -6.40 9.00 5.51
N SER A 73 -5.32 8.48 4.92
CA SER A 73 -4.53 9.17 3.90
C SER A 73 -4.01 8.18 2.87
N LEU A 74 -3.86 8.63 1.61
CA LEU A 74 -3.19 7.86 0.56
C LEU A 74 -1.69 8.16 0.48
N LYS A 75 -1.20 9.16 1.23
CA LYS A 75 0.19 9.61 1.21
C LYS A 75 1.09 8.76 2.11
N TRP A 76 1.11 7.46 1.85
CA TRP A 76 1.83 6.47 2.65
C TRP A 76 3.33 6.79 2.82
N THR A 77 3.94 7.48 1.85
CA THR A 77 5.34 7.90 1.92
C THR A 77 5.63 8.91 3.03
N GLU A 78 4.63 9.59 3.61
CA GLU A 78 4.82 10.54 4.72
C GLU A 78 5.05 9.83 6.08
N PHE A 79 4.92 8.49 6.12
CA PHE A 79 4.90 7.72 7.37
C PHE A 79 6.15 6.86 7.63
N TYR A 80 7.22 6.98 6.84
CA TYR A 80 8.49 6.29 7.15
C TYR A 80 9.06 6.69 8.52
N GLY A 81 8.90 7.96 8.90
CA GLY A 81 9.32 8.52 10.18
C GLY A 81 8.20 8.60 11.21
N TYR A 82 7.09 7.89 11.01
CA TYR A 82 6.02 7.79 12.00
C TYR A 82 6.48 6.99 13.22
N ALA A 83 6.15 7.47 14.42
CA ALA A 83 6.30 6.77 15.67
C ALA A 83 5.28 7.28 16.68
N GLU A 84 4.53 6.39 17.32
CA GLU A 84 3.60 6.76 18.38
C GLU A 84 3.35 5.57 19.32
N ASP A 85 3.32 5.82 20.62
CA ASP A 85 2.68 4.90 21.57
C ASP A 85 1.19 5.25 21.62
N ILE A 86 0.38 4.42 20.97
CA ILE A 86 -1.08 4.64 20.81
C ILE A 86 -1.89 4.08 21.99
N GLY A 87 -1.24 3.63 23.06
CA GLY A 87 -1.91 3.16 24.28
C GLY A 87 -2.55 1.77 24.16
N ASP A 88 -2.15 0.99 23.15
CA ASP A 88 -2.69 -0.36 22.88
C ASP A 88 -1.90 -1.50 23.54
N ASN A 89 -0.92 -1.14 24.39
CA ASN A 89 0.04 -2.04 25.04
C ASN A 89 0.92 -2.85 24.08
N ARG A 90 1.25 -2.30 22.91
CA ARG A 90 2.28 -2.83 21.98
C ARG A 90 3.56 -1.97 21.95
N GLY A 91 3.63 -0.95 22.80
CA GLY A 91 4.74 0.01 22.83
C GLY A 91 4.62 1.03 21.70
N TYR A 92 5.72 1.42 21.07
CA TYR A 92 5.67 2.34 19.92
C TYR A 92 5.33 1.58 18.64
N THR A 93 4.36 2.10 17.91
CA THR A 93 4.03 1.75 16.53
C THR A 93 4.82 2.65 15.57
N ILE A 94 5.58 2.07 14.65
CA ILE A 94 6.59 2.75 13.84
C ILE A 94 6.41 2.46 12.35
N GLY A 95 6.50 3.50 11.51
CA GLY A 95 6.66 3.32 10.08
C GLY A 95 5.41 2.96 9.28
N ILE A 96 5.61 2.61 8.01
CA ILE A 96 4.55 2.39 6.99
C ILE A 96 3.72 1.11 7.18
N PHE A 97 4.17 0.19 8.03
CA PHE A 97 3.46 -1.07 8.33
C PHE A 97 3.15 -1.24 9.83
N GLY A 98 3.40 -0.20 10.64
CA GLY A 98 3.06 -0.22 12.05
C GLY A 98 3.92 -1.16 12.90
N ALA A 99 5.23 -1.24 12.63
CA ALA A 99 6.15 -2.07 13.40
C ALA A 99 6.09 -1.70 14.89
N THR A 100 5.93 -2.67 15.77
CA THR A 100 5.76 -2.43 17.21
C THR A 100 7.07 -2.66 17.97
N THR A 101 7.29 -1.97 19.08
CA THR A 101 8.42 -2.31 19.98
C THR A 101 8.10 -3.46 20.94
N GLY A 102 6.83 -3.82 21.06
CA GLY A 102 6.30 -4.89 21.90
C GLY A 102 5.77 -4.42 23.25
N GLY A 103 4.88 -5.25 23.82
CA GLY A 103 4.23 -5.03 25.10
C GLY A 103 3.40 -6.26 25.51
N SER A 104 2.42 -6.10 26.40
CA SER A 104 1.59 -7.24 26.82
C SER A 104 0.66 -7.75 25.72
N ASN A 105 0.28 -6.87 24.77
CA ASN A 105 -0.57 -7.20 23.63
C ASN A 105 0.22 -7.56 22.36
N ASP A 106 1.54 -7.54 22.45
CA ASP A 106 2.44 -8.03 21.41
C ASP A 106 3.78 -8.48 22.02
N THR A 107 3.88 -9.78 22.24
CA THR A 107 5.08 -10.42 22.83
C THR A 107 6.05 -10.92 21.77
N GLY A 108 5.74 -10.77 20.48
CA GLY A 108 6.59 -11.13 19.35
C GLY A 108 6.70 -9.97 18.36
N PRO A 109 7.12 -8.78 18.81
CA PRO A 109 7.12 -7.58 17.98
C PRO A 109 8.16 -7.65 16.87
N ASP A 110 7.92 -6.88 15.82
CA ASP A 110 8.73 -6.76 14.61
C ASP A 110 9.65 -5.52 14.59
N GLY A 111 9.42 -4.53 15.44
CA GLY A 111 10.30 -3.38 15.64
C GLY A 111 11.76 -3.72 15.98
N PRO A 112 12.07 -4.74 16.80
CA PRO A 112 13.45 -5.20 16.98
C PRO A 112 14.14 -5.56 15.66
N ASP A 113 13.45 -6.30 14.79
CA ASP A 113 13.99 -6.70 13.49
C ASP A 113 14.13 -5.51 12.54
N LEU A 114 13.24 -4.53 12.61
CA LEU A 114 13.39 -3.25 11.90
C LEU A 114 14.69 -2.53 12.28
N PHE A 115 15.01 -2.41 13.58
CA PHE A 115 16.27 -1.77 13.99
C PHE A 115 17.50 -2.59 13.56
N LYS A 116 17.43 -3.92 13.63
CA LYS A 116 18.51 -4.78 13.14
C LYS A 116 18.71 -4.63 11.63
N ALA A 117 17.62 -4.58 10.86
CA ALA A 117 17.65 -4.34 9.42
C ALA A 117 18.21 -2.94 9.10
N PHE A 118 17.91 -1.92 9.92
CA PHE A 118 18.47 -0.59 9.76
C PHE A 118 19.99 -0.56 9.99
N ASP A 119 20.48 -1.29 10.98
CA ASP A 119 21.92 -1.45 11.20
C ASP A 119 22.60 -2.11 9.98
N ALA A 120 21.97 -3.14 9.41
CA ALA A 120 22.45 -3.85 8.23
C ALA A 120 22.48 -2.94 6.99
N ALA A 121 21.37 -2.27 6.68
CA ALA A 121 21.24 -1.35 5.55
C ALA A 121 22.19 -0.15 5.67
N SER A 122 22.57 0.22 6.89
CA SER A 122 23.57 1.25 7.17
C SER A 122 25.03 0.75 7.11
N GLY A 123 25.25 -0.48 6.61
CA GLY A 123 26.57 -1.04 6.35
C GLY A 123 27.25 -1.72 7.54
N ALA A 124 26.52 -2.15 8.57
CA ALA A 124 27.11 -2.94 9.65
C ALA A 124 27.58 -4.31 9.15
N SER A 125 28.80 -4.71 9.48
CA SER A 125 29.33 -6.05 9.18
C SER A 125 28.72 -7.14 10.06
N ASN A 126 28.25 -6.78 11.26
CA ASN A 126 27.53 -7.67 12.17
C ASN A 126 26.28 -6.94 12.72
N PRO A 127 25.17 -6.92 11.96
CA PRO A 127 24.00 -6.14 12.31
C PRO A 127 23.34 -6.57 13.62
N SER A 128 22.96 -5.60 14.43
CA SER A 128 22.34 -5.82 15.74
C SER A 128 21.27 -4.79 16.05
N ILE A 129 20.32 -5.14 16.92
CA ILE A 129 19.28 -4.23 17.40
C ILE A 129 19.92 -3.01 18.09
N ALA A 130 20.95 -3.24 18.92
CA ALA A 130 21.67 -2.17 19.61
C ALA A 130 22.42 -1.23 18.66
N GLY A 131 23.00 -1.76 17.58
CA GLY A 131 23.61 -0.96 16.52
C GLY A 131 22.57 -0.10 15.80
N GLY A 132 21.41 -0.68 15.48
CA GLY A 132 20.27 0.04 14.89
C GLY A 132 19.77 1.19 15.76
N LEU A 133 19.57 0.93 17.06
CA LEU A 133 19.21 1.97 18.03
C LEU A 133 20.27 3.08 18.08
N THR A 134 21.55 2.72 18.10
CA THR A 134 22.66 3.68 18.11
C THR A 134 22.63 4.57 16.86
N ARG A 135 22.37 4.01 15.67
CA ARG A 135 22.25 4.77 14.41
C ARG A 135 21.02 5.67 14.38
N ALA A 136 19.92 5.22 14.94
CA ALA A 136 18.72 6.04 15.15
C ALA A 136 18.93 7.10 16.26
N GLY A 137 20.06 7.07 16.96
CA GLY A 137 20.36 7.91 18.11
C GLY A 137 19.51 7.59 19.33
N LEU A 138 18.81 6.46 19.37
CA LEU A 138 17.89 6.06 20.43
C LEU A 138 18.57 5.29 21.56
N LYS A 139 18.03 5.42 22.77
CA LYS A 139 18.41 4.63 23.93
C LYS A 139 17.34 3.57 24.21
N GLY A 140 17.76 2.31 24.29
CA GLY A 140 16.87 1.21 24.64
C GLY A 140 17.62 -0.11 24.76
N LYS A 141 16.91 -1.15 25.20
CA LYS A 141 17.44 -2.51 25.29
C LYS A 141 16.34 -3.54 25.16
N MET A 142 16.71 -4.74 24.72
CA MET A 142 15.84 -5.90 24.73
C MET A 142 15.54 -6.36 26.16
N SER A 143 14.31 -6.80 26.38
CA SER A 143 13.80 -7.40 27.60
C SER A 143 13.01 -8.64 27.21
N GLY A 144 13.69 -9.76 27.01
CA GLY A 144 13.13 -10.88 26.25
C GLY A 144 13.04 -10.50 24.77
N SER A 145 11.88 -10.73 24.16
CA SER A 145 11.54 -10.31 22.79
C SER A 145 11.10 -8.85 22.67
N ILE A 146 10.79 -8.16 23.77
CA ILE A 146 10.30 -6.79 23.76
C ILE A 146 11.47 -5.79 23.76
N LEU A 147 11.41 -4.79 22.89
CA LEU A 147 12.35 -3.67 22.85
C LEU A 147 11.86 -2.53 23.75
N LYS A 148 12.56 -2.31 24.88
CA LYS A 148 12.24 -1.21 25.80
C LYS A 148 13.07 0.02 25.46
N LEU A 149 12.43 1.02 24.87
CA LEU A 149 13.02 2.35 24.69
C LEU A 149 13.02 3.11 26.03
N SER A 150 14.11 3.83 26.32
CA SER A 150 14.32 4.56 27.57
C SER A 150 14.37 6.07 27.40
N ASP A 151 14.37 6.55 26.16
CA ASP A 151 14.18 7.97 25.85
C ASP A 151 12.73 8.39 26.16
N SER A 152 12.47 9.70 26.33
CA SER A 152 11.10 10.20 26.47
C SER A 152 10.34 10.13 25.15
N ASP A 153 9.01 10.09 25.19
CA ASP A 153 8.13 10.06 24.01
C ASP A 153 8.50 11.11 22.97
N SER A 154 8.62 12.37 23.38
CA SER A 154 9.02 13.46 22.50
C SER A 154 10.38 13.26 21.81
N VAL A 155 11.33 12.60 22.49
CA VAL A 155 12.66 12.32 21.94
C VAL A 155 12.60 11.16 20.96
N ILE A 156 11.80 10.13 21.25
CA ILE A 156 11.60 8.97 20.37
C ILE A 156 10.96 9.42 19.07
N LYS A 157 9.82 10.12 19.15
CA LYS A 157 9.10 10.68 18.00
C LYS A 157 10.01 11.55 17.13
N LYS A 158 10.76 12.46 17.75
CA LYS A 158 11.70 13.34 17.05
C LYS A 158 12.80 12.58 16.31
N LYS A 159 13.42 11.58 16.96
CA LYS A 159 14.52 10.82 16.37
C LYS A 159 14.06 9.91 15.23
N ILE A 160 12.92 9.24 15.37
CA ILE A 160 12.34 8.44 14.28
C ILE A 160 11.88 9.33 13.13
N ASN A 161 11.24 10.47 13.41
CA ASN A 161 10.83 11.42 12.37
C ASN A 161 12.03 11.95 11.56
N ALA A 162 13.19 12.15 12.20
CA ALA A 162 14.41 12.54 11.51
C ALA A 162 14.92 11.49 10.50
N LEU A 163 14.47 10.24 10.59
CA LEU A 163 14.79 9.15 9.64
C LEU A 163 13.83 9.10 8.43
N GLN A 164 12.80 9.95 8.38
CA GLN A 164 11.80 9.99 7.30
C GLN A 164 12.40 9.93 5.89
N ASN A 165 13.53 10.60 5.65
CA ASN A 165 14.21 10.65 4.35
C ASN A 165 15.53 9.87 4.31
N ASN A 166 15.84 9.06 5.34
CA ASN A 166 17.05 8.26 5.37
C ASN A 166 16.87 6.99 4.50
N GLU A 167 17.70 6.84 3.47
CA GLU A 167 17.59 5.73 2.51
C GLU A 167 17.73 4.35 3.16
N ALA A 168 18.69 4.19 4.06
CA ALA A 168 18.90 2.92 4.78
C ALA A 168 17.73 2.58 5.70
N TRP A 169 17.09 3.59 6.31
CA TRP A 169 15.88 3.39 7.13
C TRP A 169 14.69 2.95 6.28
N ARG A 170 14.48 3.59 5.12
CA ARG A 170 13.42 3.19 4.17
C ARG A 170 13.65 1.78 3.64
N GLU A 171 14.88 1.45 3.27
CA GLU A 171 15.23 0.09 2.81
C GLU A 171 14.99 -0.94 3.91
N ALA A 172 15.43 -0.66 5.14
CA ALA A 172 15.21 -1.55 6.27
C ALA A 172 13.72 -1.80 6.53
N MET A 173 12.90 -0.75 6.44
CA MET A 173 11.45 -0.86 6.58
C MET A 173 10.84 -1.79 5.54
N TRP A 174 11.23 -1.66 4.28
CA TRP A 174 10.74 -2.57 3.23
C TRP A 174 11.22 -4.00 3.37
N ARG A 175 12.46 -4.22 3.82
CA ARG A 175 12.99 -5.58 4.09
C ARG A 175 12.25 -6.24 5.23
N THR A 176 12.06 -5.53 6.35
CA THR A 176 11.31 -6.07 7.49
C THR A 176 9.85 -6.30 7.12
N PHE A 177 9.21 -5.37 6.40
CA PHE A 177 7.85 -5.58 5.91
C PHE A 177 7.77 -6.84 5.02
N TYR A 178 8.78 -7.04 4.18
CA TYR A 178 8.85 -8.21 3.33
C TYR A 178 8.94 -9.51 4.12
N ASP A 179 9.94 -9.60 5.00
CA ASP A 179 10.22 -10.81 5.78
C ASP A 179 9.06 -11.16 6.72
N THR A 180 8.38 -10.16 7.29
CA THR A 180 7.29 -10.37 8.25
C THR A 180 5.95 -10.69 7.58
N TYR A 181 5.62 -10.01 6.47
CA TYR A 181 4.24 -10.03 5.93
C TYR A 181 4.16 -10.33 4.43
N ILE A 182 5.03 -9.73 3.61
CA ILE A 182 4.89 -9.83 2.14
C ILE A 182 5.30 -11.20 1.65
N GLU A 183 6.40 -11.77 2.14
CA GLU A 183 6.91 -13.05 1.65
C GLU A 183 5.85 -14.14 1.80
N TYR A 184 5.31 -14.31 3.01
CA TYR A 184 4.26 -15.30 3.26
C TYR A 184 3.03 -15.04 2.38
N SER A 185 2.59 -13.79 2.24
CA SER A 185 1.44 -13.40 1.41
C SER A 185 1.64 -13.77 -0.06
N VAL A 186 2.82 -13.44 -0.63
CA VAL A 186 3.19 -13.78 -2.01
C VAL A 186 3.25 -15.30 -2.19
N GLN A 187 3.89 -16.02 -1.27
CA GLN A 187 3.95 -17.48 -1.32
C GLN A 187 2.56 -18.12 -1.27
N GLN A 188 1.63 -17.59 -0.46
CA GLN A 188 0.25 -18.09 -0.41
C GLN A 188 -0.53 -17.83 -1.70
N ALA A 189 -0.33 -16.69 -2.35
CA ALA A 189 -0.91 -16.40 -3.66
C ALA A 189 -0.36 -17.35 -4.74
N GLN A 190 0.97 -17.48 -4.82
CA GLN A 190 1.66 -18.32 -5.80
C GLN A 190 1.32 -19.81 -5.66
N LYS A 191 1.20 -20.33 -4.43
CA LYS A 191 0.75 -21.72 -4.16
C LYS A 191 -0.63 -22.04 -4.75
N ARG A 192 -1.44 -21.01 -5.02
CA ARG A 192 -2.78 -21.12 -5.60
C ARG A 192 -2.80 -20.78 -7.09
N GLY A 193 -1.66 -20.43 -7.68
CA GLY A 193 -1.53 -19.98 -9.06
C GLY A 193 -1.96 -18.52 -9.28
N PHE A 194 -2.06 -17.71 -8.22
CA PHE A 194 -2.47 -16.31 -8.29
C PHE A 194 -1.24 -15.40 -8.25
N ASN A 195 -1.19 -14.45 -9.19
CA ASN A 195 -0.07 -13.52 -9.33
C ASN A 195 -0.52 -12.05 -9.50
N THR A 196 -1.82 -11.76 -9.37
CA THR A 196 -2.32 -10.40 -9.56
C THR A 196 -1.92 -9.50 -8.39
N ALA A 197 -1.65 -8.22 -8.67
CA ALA A 197 -1.30 -7.25 -7.64
C ALA A 197 -2.42 -7.11 -6.61
N LEU A 198 -3.68 -7.17 -7.04
CA LEU A 198 -4.83 -7.08 -6.15
C LEU A 198 -4.91 -8.22 -5.13
N THR A 199 -4.63 -9.46 -5.56
CA THR A 199 -4.60 -10.62 -4.66
C THR A 199 -3.44 -10.54 -3.68
N ILE A 200 -2.24 -10.23 -4.17
CA ILE A 200 -1.05 -10.07 -3.32
C ILE A 200 -1.28 -8.95 -2.30
N GLY A 201 -1.72 -7.77 -2.75
CA GLY A 201 -2.03 -6.64 -1.87
C GLY A 201 -3.11 -6.95 -0.84
N SER A 202 -4.16 -7.68 -1.22
CA SER A 202 -5.19 -8.12 -0.26
C SER A 202 -4.66 -9.06 0.82
N PHE A 203 -3.76 -9.98 0.46
CA PHE A 203 -3.14 -10.88 1.43
C PHE A 203 -2.19 -10.12 2.35
N VAL A 204 -1.37 -9.22 1.81
CA VAL A 204 -0.48 -8.34 2.59
C VAL A 204 -1.28 -7.50 3.58
N ASP A 205 -2.35 -6.84 3.12
CA ASP A 205 -3.24 -6.04 3.96
C ASP A 205 -3.93 -6.85 5.07
N THR A 206 -4.21 -8.12 4.81
CA THR A 206 -4.75 -9.03 5.83
C THR A 206 -3.66 -9.46 6.82
N ALA A 207 -2.47 -9.78 6.33
CA ALA A 207 -1.35 -10.23 7.15
C ALA A 207 -0.88 -9.12 8.10
N LEU A 208 -0.78 -7.87 7.63
CA LEU A 208 -0.36 -6.75 8.47
C LEU A 208 -1.43 -6.37 9.51
N ASN A 209 -2.71 -6.41 9.14
CA ASN A 209 -3.81 -6.01 10.03
C ASN A 209 -4.17 -7.09 11.07
N GLN A 210 -4.00 -8.36 10.72
CA GLN A 210 -4.56 -9.49 11.49
C GLN A 210 -3.53 -10.58 11.81
N GLY A 211 -2.27 -10.39 11.42
CA GLY A 211 -1.21 -11.40 11.50
C GLY A 211 -1.14 -12.29 10.25
N ALA A 212 0.08 -12.65 9.84
CA ALA A 212 0.30 -13.54 8.69
C ALA A 212 -0.12 -14.98 8.98
N THR A 213 0.22 -15.50 10.17
CA THR A 213 -0.04 -16.86 10.64
C THR A 213 -0.59 -16.87 12.05
N GLY A 214 -1.20 -17.98 12.48
CA GLY A 214 -1.63 -18.17 13.86
C GLY A 214 -3.12 -18.48 13.98
N ASP A 215 -3.88 -17.56 14.58
CA ASP A 215 -5.28 -17.83 14.90
C ASP A 215 -6.22 -17.79 13.69
N SER A 216 -7.51 -18.01 13.93
CA SER A 216 -8.53 -18.00 12.87
C SER A 216 -8.78 -16.61 12.24
N GLY A 217 -8.27 -15.54 12.84
CA GLY A 217 -8.32 -14.17 12.33
C GLY A 217 -7.16 -13.82 11.40
N SER A 218 -6.01 -14.49 11.54
CA SER A 218 -4.83 -14.32 10.68
C SER A 218 -5.10 -14.59 9.20
N LEU A 219 -4.18 -14.14 8.32
CA LEU A 219 -4.22 -14.47 6.89
C LEU A 219 -4.30 -16.01 6.69
N GLU A 220 -3.44 -16.78 7.34
CA GLU A 220 -3.50 -18.25 7.34
C GLU A 220 -4.88 -18.79 7.72
N GLY A 221 -5.42 -18.28 8.83
CA GLY A 221 -6.74 -18.66 9.33
C GLY A 221 -7.86 -18.38 8.34
N ILE A 222 -7.86 -17.19 7.71
CA ILE A 222 -8.86 -16.81 6.70
C ILE A 222 -8.70 -17.66 5.43
N LEU A 223 -7.47 -17.90 4.97
CA LEU A 223 -7.18 -18.73 3.81
C LEU A 223 -7.70 -20.16 3.99
N SER A 224 -7.54 -20.75 5.18
CA SER A 224 -8.00 -22.12 5.49
C SER A 224 -9.51 -22.33 5.28
N ARG A 225 -10.30 -21.25 5.39
CA ARG A 225 -11.76 -21.26 5.28
C ARG A 225 -12.31 -20.59 4.02
N SER A 226 -11.43 -20.21 3.09
CA SER A 226 -11.78 -19.54 1.82
C SER A 226 -12.02 -20.51 0.65
N GLY A 227 -11.94 -21.82 0.91
CA GLY A 227 -12.11 -22.88 -0.09
C GLY A 227 -10.86 -23.10 -0.94
N SER A 228 -11.03 -23.78 -2.07
CA SER A 228 -9.92 -24.29 -2.91
C SER A 228 -10.12 -24.01 -4.41
N SER A 229 -10.95 -23.01 -4.76
CA SER A 229 -11.17 -22.67 -6.16
C SER A 229 -9.88 -22.18 -6.82
N THR A 230 -9.55 -22.73 -7.99
CA THR A 230 -8.45 -22.27 -8.84
C THR A 230 -8.83 -21.06 -9.70
N ASN A 231 -10.10 -20.64 -9.68
CA ASN A 231 -10.54 -19.39 -10.29
C ASN A 231 -10.31 -18.25 -9.29
N GLU A 232 -9.36 -17.37 -9.59
CA GLU A 232 -8.93 -16.30 -8.69
C GLU A 232 -10.07 -15.40 -8.23
N LYS A 233 -10.93 -14.93 -9.15
CA LYS A 233 -12.09 -14.10 -8.79
C LYS A 233 -13.06 -14.82 -7.84
N LYS A 234 -13.35 -16.09 -8.09
CA LYS A 234 -14.22 -16.91 -7.23
C LYS A 234 -13.58 -17.14 -5.86
N PHE A 235 -12.29 -17.45 -5.82
CA PHE A 235 -11.54 -17.61 -4.58
C PHE A 235 -11.53 -16.32 -3.77
N MET A 236 -11.13 -15.20 -4.37
CA MET A 236 -11.01 -13.91 -3.69
C MET A 236 -12.36 -13.38 -3.22
N THR A 237 -13.45 -13.63 -3.96
CA THR A 237 -14.81 -13.34 -3.48
C THR A 237 -15.13 -14.09 -2.18
N SER A 238 -14.76 -15.37 -2.10
CA SER A 238 -14.92 -16.16 -0.87
C SER A 238 -14.02 -15.62 0.25
N PHE A 239 -12.75 -15.34 -0.06
CA PHE A 239 -11.78 -14.78 0.88
C PHE A 239 -12.27 -13.49 1.53
N TYR A 240 -12.73 -12.51 0.73
CA TYR A 240 -13.27 -11.25 1.26
C TYR A 240 -14.48 -11.50 2.15
N ALA A 241 -15.41 -12.36 1.73
CA ALA A 241 -16.56 -12.72 2.57
C ALA A 241 -16.13 -13.31 3.92
N LYS A 242 -15.07 -14.13 3.97
CA LYS A 242 -14.53 -14.70 5.21
C LYS A 242 -13.74 -13.71 6.05
N ARG A 243 -13.07 -12.73 5.45
CA ARG A 243 -12.38 -11.65 6.16
C ARG A 243 -13.37 -10.66 6.76
N THR A 244 -14.41 -10.25 6.02
CA THR A 244 -15.47 -9.34 6.47
C THR A 244 -16.16 -9.80 7.76
N LEU A 245 -16.22 -11.12 8.03
CA LEU A 245 -16.81 -11.66 9.25
C LEU A 245 -16.00 -11.36 10.52
N VAL A 246 -14.70 -11.08 10.40
CA VAL A 246 -13.78 -10.96 11.55
C VAL A 246 -12.98 -9.66 11.59
N VAL A 247 -12.92 -8.91 10.49
CA VAL A 247 -12.04 -7.73 10.36
C VAL A 247 -12.38 -6.60 11.35
N ASP A 248 -13.62 -6.51 11.79
CA ASP A 248 -14.11 -5.54 12.80
C ASP A 248 -14.15 -6.15 14.22
N THR A 249 -13.51 -7.31 14.43
CA THR A 249 -13.48 -8.02 15.73
C THR A 249 -12.08 -7.97 16.32
N ASN A 250 -11.92 -8.40 17.57
CA ASN A 250 -10.62 -8.50 18.26
C ASN A 250 -9.78 -7.21 18.21
N ASP A 251 -10.44 -6.05 18.17
CA ASP A 251 -9.82 -4.73 18.08
C ASP A 251 -8.86 -4.55 16.89
N TYR A 252 -9.01 -5.36 15.82
CA TYR A 252 -8.23 -5.15 14.60
C TYR A 252 -8.55 -3.79 13.97
N ASN A 253 -9.84 -3.44 13.92
CA ASN A 253 -10.31 -2.15 13.42
C ASN A 253 -11.54 -1.70 14.21
N GLN A 254 -11.69 -0.39 14.43
CA GLN A 254 -12.93 0.19 14.91
C GLN A 254 -14.03 -0.02 13.84
N PRO A 255 -15.18 -0.64 14.15
CA PRO A 255 -16.24 -0.82 13.18
C PRO A 255 -16.82 0.53 12.74
N PRO A 256 -17.11 0.76 11.44
CA PRO A 256 -17.06 -0.19 10.32
C PRO A 256 -15.77 -0.09 9.47
N ASN A 257 -14.68 0.45 10.01
CA ASN A 257 -13.44 0.75 9.27
C ASN A 257 -12.84 -0.51 8.63
N GLY A 258 -12.85 -1.65 9.34
CA GLY A 258 -12.37 -2.93 8.80
C GLY A 258 -13.24 -3.45 7.66
N LYS A 259 -14.56 -3.34 7.77
CA LYS A 259 -15.47 -3.68 6.65
C LYS A 259 -15.23 -2.80 5.43
N ASN A 260 -15.04 -1.49 5.63
CA ASN A 260 -14.70 -0.57 4.55
C ASN A 260 -13.34 -0.92 3.93
N ARG A 261 -12.33 -1.24 4.75
CA ARG A 261 -11.01 -1.73 4.31
C ARG A 261 -11.12 -2.93 3.36
N VAL A 262 -11.88 -3.96 3.73
CA VAL A 262 -12.11 -5.14 2.86
C VAL A 262 -12.91 -4.76 1.60
N LYS A 263 -13.83 -3.80 1.71
CA LYS A 263 -14.63 -3.31 0.59
C LYS A 263 -13.79 -2.63 -0.49
N GLN A 264 -12.68 -1.98 -0.14
CA GLN A 264 -11.76 -1.37 -1.11
C GLN A 264 -11.28 -2.42 -2.12
N TRP A 265 -10.72 -3.52 -1.59
CA TRP A 265 -10.20 -4.63 -2.38
C TRP A 265 -11.29 -5.35 -3.19
N SER A 266 -12.43 -5.63 -2.56
CA SER A 266 -13.52 -6.35 -3.26
C SER A 266 -14.19 -5.51 -4.35
N SER A 267 -14.22 -4.17 -4.22
CA SER A 267 -14.75 -3.27 -5.25
C SER A 267 -13.83 -3.19 -6.48
N LEU A 268 -12.51 -3.21 -6.27
CA LEU A 268 -11.52 -3.29 -7.35
C LEU A 268 -11.63 -4.63 -8.09
N LEU A 269 -11.76 -5.74 -7.36
CA LEU A 269 -12.00 -7.07 -7.96
C LEU A 269 -13.29 -7.10 -8.80
N ALA A 270 -14.36 -6.49 -8.30
CA ALA A 270 -15.63 -6.41 -9.02
C ALA A 270 -15.50 -5.62 -10.34
N SER A 271 -14.66 -4.58 -10.34
CA SER A 271 -14.41 -3.71 -11.50
C SER A 271 -13.38 -4.26 -12.48
N GLY A 272 -12.67 -5.34 -12.12
CA GLY A 272 -11.65 -5.96 -12.98
C GLY A 272 -10.23 -5.40 -12.79
N GLU A 273 -10.04 -4.48 -11.83
CA GLU A 273 -8.79 -3.78 -11.52
C GLU A 273 -7.83 -4.69 -10.75
N THR A 274 -7.42 -5.79 -11.39
CA THR A 274 -6.66 -6.87 -10.74
C THR A 274 -5.14 -6.66 -10.83
N ASP A 275 -4.65 -6.04 -11.89
CA ASP A 275 -3.23 -5.75 -12.05
C ASP A 275 -2.80 -4.46 -11.34
N LEU A 276 -3.74 -3.60 -10.92
CA LEU A 276 -3.51 -2.30 -10.30
C LEU A 276 -2.63 -1.35 -11.13
N LYS A 277 -2.72 -1.45 -12.47
CA LYS A 277 -2.05 -0.54 -13.39
C LYS A 277 -3.04 0.44 -14.00
N ASN A 278 -2.61 1.69 -14.21
CA ASN A 278 -3.44 2.85 -14.56
C ASN A 278 -4.67 2.99 -13.64
N ALA A 279 -4.52 2.60 -12.38
CA ALA A 279 -5.63 2.37 -11.46
C ALA A 279 -5.86 3.54 -10.47
N ASP A 280 -5.19 4.69 -10.62
CA ASP A 280 -5.27 5.81 -9.68
C ASP A 280 -6.72 6.24 -9.38
N ALA A 281 -7.53 6.43 -10.43
CA ALA A 281 -8.92 6.83 -10.27
C ALA A 281 -9.76 5.74 -9.56
N ALA A 282 -9.46 4.47 -9.83
CA ALA A 282 -10.13 3.34 -9.20
C ALA A 282 -9.74 3.21 -7.71
N VAL A 283 -8.46 3.40 -7.38
CA VAL A 283 -7.94 3.43 -6.00
C VAL A 283 -8.60 4.58 -5.22
N ILE A 284 -8.59 5.80 -5.77
CA ILE A 284 -9.25 6.96 -5.14
C ILE A 284 -10.72 6.64 -4.85
N LYS A 285 -11.45 6.13 -5.84
CA LYS A 285 -12.86 5.75 -5.68
C LYS A 285 -13.06 4.66 -4.62
N ALA A 286 -12.22 3.63 -4.60
CA ALA A 286 -12.30 2.53 -3.64
C ALA A 286 -12.01 2.99 -2.20
N THR A 287 -11.15 4.00 -2.04
CA THR A 287 -10.75 4.59 -0.75
C THR A 287 -11.65 5.73 -0.29
N ASN A 288 -12.67 6.10 -1.06
CA ASN A 288 -13.57 7.21 -0.75
C ASN A 288 -14.65 6.79 0.27
N TRP A 289 -14.23 6.68 1.52
CA TRP A 289 -15.07 6.39 2.69
C TRP A 289 -14.47 7.10 3.92
N GLU A 290 -15.30 7.38 4.92
CA GLU A 290 -14.90 8.11 6.13
C GLU A 290 -14.40 7.14 7.21
N LEU A 291 -13.19 7.40 7.73
CA LEU A 291 -12.65 6.67 8.88
C LEU A 291 -13.37 7.13 10.15
N GLN A 292 -13.94 6.18 10.91
CA GLN A 292 -14.66 6.42 12.16
C GLN A 292 -13.76 6.34 13.39
#